data_AF-A0A0F9DLS7-F1
#
_entry.id   AF-A0A0F9DLS7-F1
#
_cell.length_a   1.000
_cell.length_b   1.000
_cell.length_c   1.000
_cell.angle_alpha   90.00
_cell.angle_beta   90.00
_cell.angle_gamma   90.00
#
_symmetry.space_group_name_H-M   'P 1'
#
loop_
_entity.id
_entity.type
_entity.pdbx_description
1 polymer ?
#
loop_
_entity_poly.entity_id
_entity_poly.type
_entity_poly.pdbx_seq_one_letter_code
_entity_poly.pdbx_strand_id
1 'polypeptide(L)' 'LDALTSGDTSYPLVIFCLDECWMSWNAARRAVEWGYDAVHWYPGGTDLWTFEDHPTEVVTPQEPQPRQGQ' A
#
# COMPACT_ATOMS: atom_id res chain seq x y z
N LEU A 1 0.57 -0.74 9.63
CA LEU A 1 0.44 0.64 9.10
C LEU A 1 0.94 1.64 10.14
N ASP A 2 0.76 1.34 11.43
CA ASP A 2 1.20 2.20 12.54
C ASP A 2 2.67 2.61 12.49
N ALA A 3 3.58 1.70 12.10
CA ALA A 3 5.00 2.05 11.95
C ALA A 3 5.27 3.08 10.85
N LEU A 4 4.43 3.13 9.79
CA LEU A 4 4.54 4.09 8.69
C LEU A 4 3.87 5.43 9.02
N THR A 5 2.77 5.39 9.77
CA THR A 5 1.97 6.58 10.10
C THR A 5 2.21 7.11 11.51
N SER A 6 3.12 6.51 12.27
CA SER A 6 3.28 6.74 13.72
C SER A 6 1.99 6.58 14.52
N GLY A 7 1.08 5.72 14.06
CA GLY A 7 -0.24 5.49 14.66
C GLY A 7 -1.31 6.53 14.29
N ASP A 8 -0.99 7.53 13.48
CA ASP A 8 -1.97 8.50 12.99
C ASP A 8 -2.83 7.87 11.87
N THR A 9 -4.13 7.72 12.12
CA THR A 9 -5.08 7.14 11.15
C THR A 9 -5.48 8.11 10.04
N SER A 10 -5.18 9.41 10.22
CA SER A 10 -5.42 10.46 9.23
C SER A 10 -4.27 10.70 8.28
N TYR A 11 -3.14 10.03 8.50
CA TYR A 11 -1.99 10.10 7.61
C TYR A 11 -2.33 9.55 6.23
N PRO A 12 -2.13 10.31 5.13
CA PRO A 12 -2.47 9.85 3.79
C PRO A 12 -1.68 8.62 3.37
N LEU A 13 -2.38 7.58 2.95
CA LEU A 13 -1.80 6.33 2.47
C LEU A 13 -2.18 6.10 1.01
N VAL A 14 -1.18 5.79 0.17
CA VAL A 14 -1.41 5.29 -1.19
C VAL A 14 -1.02 3.82 -1.23
N ILE A 15 -1.96 2.96 -1.62
CA ILE A 15 -1.74 1.52 -1.76
C ILE A 15 -1.78 1.17 -3.25
N PHE A 16 -0.72 0.49 -3.71
CA PHE A 16 -0.53 0.10 -5.11
C PHE A 16 0.15 -1.27 -5.20
N CYS A 17 0.15 -1.87 -6.39
CA CYS A 17 0.93 -3.05 -6.75
C CYS A 17 1.24 -2.97 -8.25
N LEU A 18 0.95 -4.02 -9.02
CA LEU A 18 0.88 -4.01 -10.49
C LEU A 18 -0.49 -3.50 -10.97
N ASP A 19 -0.64 -3.31 -12.28
CA ASP A 19 -1.92 -2.93 -12.89
C ASP A 19 -3.01 -3.98 -12.60
N GLU A 20 -4.25 -3.51 -12.35
CA GLU A 20 -5.44 -4.33 -12.06
C GLU A 20 -5.21 -5.39 -10.94
N CYS A 21 -4.38 -5.07 -9.94
CA CYS A 21 -3.97 -6.03 -8.92
C CYS A 21 -5.00 -6.19 -7.78
N TRP A 22 -5.54 -7.40 -7.64
CA TRP A 22 -6.48 -7.75 -6.56
C TRP A 22 -5.90 -7.62 -5.15
N MET A 23 -4.58 -7.80 -4.98
CA MET A 23 -3.93 -7.76 -3.67
C MET A 23 -3.86 -6.33 -3.12
N SER A 24 -3.59 -5.32 -3.97
CA SER A 24 -3.54 -3.91 -3.55
C SER A 24 -4.94 -3.40 -3.18
N TRP A 25 -5.97 -3.79 -3.92
CA TRP A 25 -7.36 -3.46 -3.57
C TRP A 25 -7.73 -4.01 -2.19
N ASN A 26 -7.42 -5.28 -1.92
CA ASN A 26 -7.74 -5.90 -0.65
C ASN A 26 -6.96 -5.28 0.52
N ALA A 27 -5.71 -4.89 0.28
CA ALA A 27 -4.91 -4.18 1.27
C ALA A 27 -5.52 -2.81 1.58
N ALA A 28 -5.98 -2.08 0.56
CA ALA A 28 -6.67 -0.80 0.74
C ALA A 28 -7.98 -0.96 1.52
N ARG A 29 -8.81 -1.95 1.17
CA ARG A 29 -10.05 -2.23 1.92
C ARG A 29 -9.75 -2.57 3.39
N ARG A 30 -8.73 -3.39 3.66
CA ARG A 30 -8.34 -3.73 5.04
C ARG A 30 -7.83 -2.51 5.81
N ALA A 31 -7.08 -1.61 5.18
CA ALA A 31 -6.63 -0.38 5.83
C ALA A 31 -7.82 0.48 6.30
N VAL A 32 -8.87 0.59 5.47
CA VAL A 32 -10.13 1.25 5.87
C VAL A 32 -10.82 0.50 7.00
N GLU A 33 -10.92 -0.83 6.93
CA GLU A 33 -11.48 -1.67 8.02
C GLU A 33 -10.70 -1.52 9.34
N TRP A 34 -9.42 -1.18 9.29
CA TRP A 34 -8.57 -0.90 10.46
C TRP A 34 -8.67 0.54 10.97
N GLY A 35 -9.50 1.39 10.37
CA GLY A 35 -9.79 2.74 10.86
C GLY A 35 -8.95 3.86 10.25
N TYR A 36 -8.15 3.58 9.21
CA TYR A 36 -7.45 4.62 8.46
C TYR A 36 -8.46 5.36 7.57
N ASP A 37 -8.51 6.69 7.68
CA ASP A 37 -9.54 7.52 7.03
C ASP A 37 -9.04 8.18 5.73
N ALA A 38 -7.72 8.29 5.55
CA ALA A 38 -7.06 8.88 4.38
C ALA A 38 -6.43 7.80 3.46
N VAL A 39 -7.22 6.81 3.04
CA VAL A 39 -6.74 5.70 2.19
C VAL A 39 -7.07 5.94 0.72
N HIS A 40 -6.03 5.95 -0.12
CA HIS A 40 -6.11 6.03 -1.57
C HIS A 40 -5.59 4.73 -2.20
N TRP A 41 -6.33 4.21 -3.18
CA TRP A 41 -5.91 3.04 -3.94
C TRP A 41 -5.59 3.46 -5.38
N TYR A 42 -4.40 3.12 -5.85
CA TYR A 42 -3.96 3.41 -7.22
C TYR A 42 -4.01 2.11 -8.05
N PRO A 43 -5.04 1.92 -8.89
CA PRO A 43 -5.27 0.65 -9.59
C PRO A 43 -4.26 0.39 -10.71
N GLY A 44 -3.71 1.44 -11.35
CA GLY A 44 -2.74 1.30 -12.42
C GLY A 44 -1.38 0.78 -11.98
N GLY A 45 -1.10 0.80 -10.67
CA GLY A 45 0.11 0.22 -10.10
C GLY A 45 1.41 0.78 -10.68
N THR A 46 2.51 0.06 -10.49
CA THR A 46 3.82 0.42 -11.04
C THR A 46 3.86 0.37 -12.56
N ASP A 47 3.01 -0.44 -13.19
CA ASP A 47 2.99 -0.63 -14.64
C ASP A 47 2.48 0.65 -15.34
N LEU A 48 1.35 1.22 -14.89
CA LEU A 48 0.87 2.50 -15.43
C LEU A 48 1.79 3.66 -15.03
N TRP A 49 2.31 3.64 -13.80
CA TRP A 49 3.26 4.66 -13.32
C TRP A 49 4.51 4.75 -14.21
N THR A 50 5.09 3.60 -14.55
CA THR A 50 6.25 3.54 -15.45
C THR A 50 5.88 3.79 -16.90
N PHE A 51 4.69 3.38 -17.36
CA PHE A 51 4.18 3.70 -18.69
C PHE A 51 4.05 5.21 -18.93
N GLU A 52 3.74 5.98 -17.89
CA GLU A 52 3.68 7.44 -17.92
C GLU A 52 5.05 8.13 -17.70
N ASP A 53 6.16 7.38 -17.76
CA ASP A 53 7.53 7.86 -17.57
C ASP A 53 7.81 8.49 -16.19
N HIS A 54 7.02 8.16 -15.16
CA HIS A 54 7.29 8.62 -13.79
C HIS A 54 8.49 7.87 -13.18
N PRO A 55 9.26 8.50 -12.27
CA PRO A 55 10.44 7.88 -11.68
C PRO A 55 10.08 6.69 -10.79
N THR A 56 10.96 5.69 -10.79
CA THR A 56 10.91 4.54 -9.87
C THR A 56 12.28 4.29 -9.26
N GLU A 57 12.28 3.64 -8.10
CA GLU A 57 13.48 3.17 -7.43
C GLU A 57 13.31 1.71 -6.99
N VAL A 58 14.41 0.98 -6.96
CA VAL A 58 14.42 -0.38 -6.40
C VAL A 58 14.49 -0.27 -4.88
N VAL A 59 13.49 -0.81 -4.20
CA VAL A 59 13.42 -0.83 -2.74
C VAL A 59 13.70 -2.22 -2.19
N THR A 60 14.36 -2.28 -1.02
CA THR A 60 14.44 -3.52 -0.25
C THR A 60 13.14 -3.70 0.52
N PRO A 61 12.41 -4.82 0.36
CA PRO A 61 11.20 -5.07 1.14
C PRO A 61 11.48 -5.09 2.63
N GLN A 62 10.55 -4.56 3.43
CA GLN A 62 10.57 -4.77 4.87
C GLN A 62 10.43 -6.27 5.17
N GLU A 63 11.11 -6.74 6.21
CA GLU A 63 10.94 -8.12 6.65
C GLU A 63 9.46 -8.38 6.99
N PRO A 64 8.89 -9.52 6.55
CA PRO A 64 7.53 -9.86 6.89
C PRO A 64 7.36 -9.92 8.40
N GLN A 65 6.27 -9.36 8.91
CA GLN A 65 5.92 -9.56 10.31
C GLN A 65 5.77 -11.07 10.57
N PRO A 66 6.29 -11.60 11.70
CA PRO A 66 6.10 -12.99 12.05
C PRO A 66 4.60 -13.31 12.03
N ARG A 67 4.21 -14.43 11.42
CA ARG A 67 2.83 -14.89 11.51
C ARG A 67 2.51 -15.15 12.98
N GLN A 68 1.66 -14.33 13.57
CA GLN A 68 1.18 -14.49 14.93
C GLN A 68 0.48 -15.86 15.04
N GLY A 69 1.07 -16.80 15.79
CA GLY A 69 0.46 -18.10 16.10
C GLY A 69 0.71 -19.26 15.12
N GLN A 70 1.85 -19.31 14.43
CA GLN A 70 2.30 -20.52 13.72
C GLN A 70 3.36 -21.28 14.50
#